data_AF-A0A2T7NPR5-F1
#
_entry.id   AF-A0A2T7NPR5-F1
#
_cell.length_a   1.000
_cell.length_b   1.000
_cell.length_c   1.000
_cell.angle_alpha   90.00
_cell.angle_beta   90.00
_cell.angle_gamma   90.00
#
_symmetry.space_group_name_H-M   'P 1'
#
loop_
_entity.id
_entity.type
_entity.pdbx_description
1 polymer ?
#
loop_
_entity_poly.entity_id
_entity_poly.type
_entity_poly.pdbx_seq_one_letter_code
_entity_poly.pdbx_strand_id
1 'polypeptide(L)'
;MQLFTSWLQKCLQMLSSLQEAGLPHTIHLTYTALCPSCNLEQDFLQQAIASHLMTFGRSIVVGHLADRVNLVVHTLSLFSWEWERACSRQVLDGKQWPYAHDLCIQGLLKNKEGSYDLPVQDFMYSKFPSTIIDVQKRNVQQTSSLVEHPRQSYMVAVEELSQLYHDKAEACSIAAVYQSADIPETLIKTLLDELHKLPVQSGIREAFIAHFMHLLQRRALTMIKYVEVETQKGRQPLKGGLKKLCQDLNLSTDGDFRIILATAEKLKPGLCDILYREKRHVADYLTNSGEIF
;
A
#
# COMPACT_ATOMS: atom_id res chain seq x y z
N MET A 1 24.39 23.92 -3.07
CA MET A 1 23.54 24.46 -4.15
C MET A 1 23.10 23.37 -5.14
N GLN A 2 24.01 22.54 -5.66
CA GLN A 2 23.68 21.45 -6.63
C GLN A 2 22.66 20.40 -6.12
N LEU A 3 22.71 19.99 -4.84
CA LEU A 3 21.78 19.01 -4.25
C LEU A 3 20.33 19.52 -4.17
N PHE A 4 20.14 20.82 -3.90
CA PHE A 4 18.81 21.42 -3.88
C PHE A 4 18.20 21.47 -5.28
N THR A 5 19.02 21.79 -6.29
CA THR A 5 18.61 21.79 -7.69
C THR A 5 18.18 20.40 -8.16
N SER A 6 18.90 19.34 -7.79
CA SER A 6 18.53 17.97 -8.18
C SER A 6 17.25 17.47 -7.50
N TRP A 7 17.05 17.78 -6.22
CA TRP A 7 15.79 17.48 -5.52
C TRP A 7 14.60 18.21 -6.15
N LEU A 8 14.76 19.52 -6.42
CA LEU A 8 13.71 20.33 -7.04
C LEU A 8 13.35 19.79 -8.43
N GLN A 9 14.34 19.38 -9.22
CA GLN A 9 14.11 18.77 -10.53
C GLN A 9 13.32 17.46 -10.42
N LYS A 10 13.65 16.57 -9.47
CA LYS A 10 12.88 15.33 -9.22
C LYS A 10 11.43 15.63 -8.82
N CYS A 11 11.22 16.63 -7.96
CA CYS A 11 9.89 17.07 -7.54
C CYS A 11 9.08 17.60 -8.73
N LEU A 12 9.65 18.49 -9.53
CA LEU A 12 8.99 19.03 -10.72
C LEU A 12 8.70 17.93 -11.77
N GLN A 13 9.60 16.97 -11.93
CA GLN A 13 9.40 15.82 -12.81
C GLN A 13 8.24 14.94 -12.34
N MET A 14 8.12 14.72 -11.02
CA MET A 14 6.99 14.00 -10.43
C MET A 14 5.66 14.74 -10.69
N LEU A 15 5.61 16.06 -10.47
CA LEU A 15 4.40 16.84 -10.73
C LEU A 15 4.01 16.84 -12.21
N SER A 16 4.99 17.00 -13.12
CA SER A 16 4.78 16.88 -14.57
C SER A 16 4.26 15.49 -14.94
N SER A 17 4.73 14.42 -14.28
CA SER A 17 4.24 13.07 -14.53
C SER A 17 2.77 12.88 -14.13
N LEU A 18 2.32 13.51 -13.03
CA LEU A 18 0.91 13.47 -12.63
C LEU A 18 0.03 14.28 -13.58
N GLN A 19 0.54 15.41 -14.08
CA GLN A 19 -0.19 16.23 -15.06
C GLN A 19 -0.37 15.49 -16.39
N GLU A 20 0.66 14.80 -16.88
CA GLU A 20 0.64 14.16 -18.20
C GLU A 20 0.07 12.73 -18.17
N ALA A 21 0.40 11.97 -17.15
CA ALA A 21 0.09 10.55 -17.03
C ALA A 21 -0.85 10.24 -15.85
N GLY A 22 -1.49 11.26 -15.27
CA GLY A 22 -2.47 11.09 -14.19
C GLY A 22 -3.64 10.21 -14.60
N LEU A 23 -4.25 9.55 -13.61
CA LEU A 23 -5.47 8.77 -13.85
C LEU A 23 -6.69 9.69 -14.02
N PRO A 24 -7.67 9.30 -14.84
CA PRO A 24 -8.91 10.06 -14.98
C PRO A 24 -9.75 9.98 -13.70
N HIS A 25 -10.63 10.97 -13.48
CA HIS A 25 -11.53 11.01 -12.33
C HIS A 25 -12.46 9.79 -12.26
N THR A 26 -12.97 9.37 -13.42
CA THR A 26 -13.85 8.22 -13.60
C THR A 26 -13.12 7.13 -14.35
N ILE A 27 -13.15 5.91 -13.80
CA ILE A 27 -12.51 4.73 -14.37
C ILE A 27 -13.61 3.84 -14.93
N HIS A 28 -13.58 3.60 -16.24
CA HIS A 28 -14.52 2.71 -16.90
C HIS A 28 -14.04 1.26 -16.81
N LEU A 29 -14.95 0.31 -16.55
CA LEU A 29 -14.59 -1.11 -16.44
C LEU A 29 -13.91 -1.68 -17.68
N THR A 30 -14.20 -1.13 -18.87
CA THR A 30 -13.59 -1.53 -20.14
C THR A 30 -12.07 -1.42 -20.15
N TYR A 31 -11.48 -0.57 -19.30
CA TYR A 31 -10.03 -0.39 -19.18
C TYR A 31 -9.40 -1.27 -18.09
N THR A 32 -10.18 -2.16 -17.47
CA THR A 32 -9.78 -2.93 -16.28
C THR A 32 -9.84 -4.42 -16.51
N ALA A 33 -9.10 -5.18 -15.70
CA ALA A 33 -9.10 -6.64 -15.70
C ALA A 33 -10.44 -7.25 -15.23
N LEU A 34 -11.37 -6.44 -14.71
CA LEU A 34 -12.71 -6.89 -14.32
C LEU A 34 -13.70 -6.92 -15.50
N CYS A 35 -13.27 -6.44 -16.68
CA CYS A 35 -13.99 -6.66 -17.92
C CYS A 35 -13.76 -8.11 -18.40
N PRO A 36 -14.81 -8.89 -18.74
CA PRO A 36 -14.64 -10.27 -19.20
C PRO A 36 -13.85 -10.42 -20.50
N SER A 37 -13.74 -9.36 -21.30
CA SER A 37 -12.92 -9.36 -22.52
C SER A 37 -11.42 -9.34 -22.24
N CYS A 38 -11.03 -8.99 -21.00
CA CYS A 38 -9.64 -8.89 -20.58
C CYS A 38 -9.22 -10.21 -19.92
N ASN A 39 -8.14 -10.81 -20.42
CA ASN A 39 -7.62 -12.05 -19.86
C ASN A 39 -6.51 -11.76 -18.84
N LEU A 40 -6.82 -11.95 -17.56
CA LEU A 40 -5.90 -11.96 -16.44
C LEU A 40 -6.30 -13.08 -15.48
N GLU A 41 -5.32 -13.74 -14.88
CA GLU A 41 -5.55 -14.83 -13.93
C GLU A 41 -6.23 -14.33 -12.66
N GLN A 42 -7.28 -15.03 -12.23
CA GLN A 42 -8.14 -14.60 -11.11
C GLN A 42 -7.37 -14.57 -9.79
N ASP A 43 -6.55 -15.58 -9.51
CA ASP A 43 -5.79 -15.68 -8.26
C ASP A 43 -4.76 -14.54 -8.15
N PHE A 44 -4.05 -14.25 -9.26
CA PHE A 44 -3.14 -13.10 -9.35
C PHE A 44 -3.88 -11.77 -9.14
N LEU A 45 -5.05 -11.61 -9.76
CA LEU A 45 -5.85 -10.40 -9.62
C LEU A 45 -6.36 -10.21 -8.18
N GLN A 46 -6.85 -11.29 -7.56
CA GLN A 46 -7.26 -11.28 -6.15
C GLN A 46 -6.10 -10.84 -5.26
N GLN A 47 -4.92 -11.46 -5.43
CA GLN A 47 -3.73 -11.13 -4.64
C GLN A 47 -3.27 -9.67 -4.85
N ALA A 48 -3.32 -9.17 -6.09
CA ALA A 48 -2.97 -7.79 -6.40
C ALA A 48 -3.89 -6.78 -5.71
N ILE A 49 -5.22 -6.98 -5.80
CA ILE A 49 -6.21 -6.10 -5.16
C ILE A 49 -6.10 -6.18 -3.63
N ALA A 50 -6.02 -7.39 -3.08
CA ALA A 50 -5.90 -7.60 -1.65
C ALA A 50 -4.64 -6.94 -1.09
N SER A 51 -3.49 -7.17 -1.74
CA SER A 51 -2.22 -6.57 -1.33
C SER A 51 -2.27 -5.04 -1.41
N HIS A 52 -2.81 -4.47 -2.50
CA HIS A 52 -3.00 -3.02 -2.65
C HIS A 52 -3.80 -2.40 -1.50
N LEU A 53 -4.88 -3.06 -1.07
CA LEU A 53 -5.70 -2.58 0.04
C LEU A 53 -5.00 -2.73 1.40
N MET A 54 -4.22 -3.80 1.59
CA MET A 54 -3.40 -3.99 2.80
C MET A 54 -2.25 -2.98 2.92
N THR A 55 -1.76 -2.47 1.79
CA THR A 55 -0.67 -1.48 1.70
C THR A 55 -1.20 -0.07 1.45
N PHE A 56 -2.34 0.28 2.06
CA PHE A 56 -2.83 1.68 2.09
C PHE A 56 -3.15 2.26 0.72
N GLY A 57 -3.37 1.41 -0.29
CA GLY A 57 -3.52 1.85 -1.67
C GLY A 57 -2.21 2.32 -2.31
N ARG A 58 -1.06 1.89 -1.80
CA ARG A 58 0.27 2.19 -2.36
C ARG A 58 0.74 1.01 -3.21
N SER A 59 0.85 1.22 -4.52
CA SER A 59 1.19 0.15 -5.45
C SER A 59 2.03 0.61 -6.62
N ILE A 60 3.00 -0.24 -6.97
CA ILE A 60 3.81 -0.13 -8.16
C ILE A 60 3.49 -1.31 -9.06
N VAL A 61 3.11 -1.02 -10.29
CA VAL A 61 2.81 -2.03 -11.30
C VAL A 61 3.91 -1.98 -12.35
N VAL A 62 4.66 -3.07 -12.50
CA VAL A 62 5.80 -3.16 -13.42
C VAL A 62 5.56 -4.18 -14.53
N GLY A 63 5.99 -3.86 -15.74
CA GLY A 63 5.85 -4.75 -16.91
C GLY A 63 6.53 -4.19 -18.17
N HIS A 64 6.54 -4.97 -19.25
CA HIS A 64 7.12 -4.52 -20.53
C HIS A 64 6.14 -3.79 -21.44
N LEU A 65 4.84 -4.10 -21.33
CA LEU A 65 3.80 -3.57 -22.21
C LEU A 65 2.95 -2.57 -21.42
N ALA A 66 2.85 -1.33 -21.90
CA ALA A 66 2.08 -0.29 -21.25
C ALA A 66 0.61 -0.71 -21.08
N ASP A 67 0.00 -1.32 -22.09
CA ASP A 67 -1.39 -1.80 -22.02
C ASP A 67 -1.61 -2.78 -20.85
N ARG A 68 -0.68 -3.71 -20.63
CA ARG A 68 -0.78 -4.69 -19.54
C ARG A 68 -0.58 -4.06 -18.17
N VAL A 69 0.36 -3.12 -18.06
CA VAL A 69 0.58 -2.35 -16.83
C VAL A 69 -0.64 -1.49 -16.53
N ASN A 70 -1.12 -0.74 -17.51
CA ASN A 70 -2.26 0.16 -17.39
C ASN A 70 -3.55 -0.60 -17.07
N LEU A 71 -3.76 -1.79 -17.63
CA LEU A 71 -4.88 -2.66 -17.27
C LEU A 71 -4.94 -2.90 -15.74
N VAL A 72 -3.81 -3.24 -15.12
CA VAL A 72 -3.74 -3.48 -13.68
C VAL A 72 -3.84 -2.17 -12.89
N VAL A 73 -3.15 -1.10 -13.33
CA VAL A 73 -3.24 0.24 -12.71
C VAL A 73 -4.69 0.74 -12.64
N HIS A 74 -5.41 0.68 -13.76
CA HIS A 74 -6.83 1.05 -13.83
C HIS A 74 -7.69 0.14 -12.96
N THR A 75 -7.37 -1.17 -12.90
CA THR A 75 -8.11 -2.09 -12.01
C THR A 75 -7.93 -1.73 -10.54
N LEU A 76 -6.71 -1.47 -10.07
CA LEU A 76 -6.45 -1.08 -8.68
C LEU A 76 -7.09 0.26 -8.34
N SER A 77 -7.16 1.18 -9.32
CA SER A 77 -7.74 2.51 -9.12
C SER A 77 -9.25 2.49 -8.82
N LEU A 78 -9.97 1.42 -9.18
CA LEU A 78 -11.36 1.19 -8.76
C LEU A 78 -11.50 1.02 -7.24
N PHE A 79 -10.42 0.58 -6.59
CA PHE A 79 -10.32 0.35 -5.14
C PHE A 79 -9.60 1.50 -4.42
N SER A 80 -9.45 2.65 -5.08
CA SER A 80 -8.82 3.86 -4.54
C SER A 80 -9.84 4.99 -4.37
N TRP A 81 -9.63 5.87 -3.40
CA TRP A 81 -10.44 7.09 -3.27
C TRP A 81 -10.12 8.10 -4.38
N GLU A 82 -10.99 9.09 -4.58
CA GLU A 82 -10.81 10.07 -5.66
C GLU A 82 -9.48 10.83 -5.55
N TRP A 83 -9.12 11.27 -4.34
CA TRP A 83 -7.84 11.95 -4.12
C TRP A 83 -6.63 11.01 -4.29
N GLU A 84 -6.80 9.70 -4.09
CA GLU A 84 -5.73 8.73 -4.34
C GLU A 84 -5.52 8.52 -5.83
N ARG A 85 -6.62 8.50 -6.61
CA ARG A 85 -6.53 8.49 -8.08
C ARG A 85 -5.85 9.74 -8.61
N ALA A 86 -6.12 10.91 -8.03
CA ALA A 86 -5.44 12.16 -8.38
C ALA A 86 -3.92 12.12 -8.09
N CYS A 87 -3.51 11.33 -7.10
CA CYS A 87 -2.11 11.08 -6.75
C CYS A 87 -1.56 9.79 -7.39
N SER A 88 -2.16 9.32 -8.48
CA SER A 88 -1.75 8.11 -9.20
C SER A 88 -1.45 8.41 -10.66
N ARG A 89 -0.62 7.58 -11.28
CA ARG A 89 -0.27 7.70 -12.70
C ARG A 89 -0.21 6.35 -13.41
N GLN A 90 -0.64 6.38 -14.67
CA GLN A 90 -0.46 5.29 -15.63
C GLN A 90 0.89 5.42 -16.35
N VAL A 91 1.20 4.44 -17.19
CA VAL A 91 2.32 4.48 -18.13
C VAL A 91 1.90 5.15 -19.43
N LEU A 92 2.79 5.94 -20.01
CA LEU A 92 2.69 6.41 -21.39
C LEU A 92 3.74 5.69 -22.25
N ASP A 93 3.35 5.20 -23.42
CA ASP A 93 4.29 4.57 -24.35
C ASP A 93 5.41 5.54 -24.75
N GLY A 94 6.65 5.04 -24.75
CA GLY A 94 7.82 5.82 -25.12
C GLY A 94 8.31 6.81 -24.05
N LYS A 95 7.65 6.92 -22.88
CA LYS A 95 8.10 7.76 -21.77
C LYS A 95 8.27 6.93 -20.50
N GLN A 96 9.47 6.99 -19.92
CA GLN A 96 9.75 6.38 -18.62
C GLN A 96 9.78 7.44 -17.54
N TRP A 97 9.17 7.12 -16.41
CA TRP A 97 9.20 7.95 -15.21
C TRP A 97 9.92 7.20 -14.10
N PRO A 98 10.82 7.85 -13.35
CA PRO A 98 11.42 7.22 -12.18
C PRO A 98 10.35 7.00 -11.11
N TYR A 99 10.56 6.02 -10.23
CA TYR A 99 9.76 5.88 -9.02
C TYR A 99 9.72 7.20 -8.24
N ALA A 100 8.55 7.53 -7.71
CA ALA A 100 8.36 8.63 -6.77
C ALA A 100 7.72 8.10 -5.49
N HIS A 101 8.27 8.45 -4.34
CA HIS A 101 7.68 8.08 -3.04
C HIS A 101 6.30 8.71 -2.87
N ASP A 102 5.45 8.05 -2.07
CA ASP A 102 4.11 8.48 -1.66
C ASP A 102 3.04 8.69 -2.76
N LEU A 103 3.35 8.54 -4.05
CA LEU A 103 2.29 8.37 -5.05
C LEU A 103 1.49 7.09 -4.76
N CYS A 104 0.19 7.14 -5.03
CA CYS A 104 -0.74 6.08 -4.67
C CYS A 104 -0.55 4.86 -5.57
N ILE A 105 -0.86 4.97 -6.86
CA ILE A 105 -0.62 3.91 -7.84
C ILE A 105 0.33 4.44 -8.91
N GLN A 106 1.36 3.67 -9.25
CA GLN A 106 2.33 4.02 -10.27
C GLN A 106 2.57 2.86 -11.23
N GLY A 107 2.34 3.07 -12.51
CA GLY A 107 2.85 2.17 -13.54
C GLY A 107 4.31 2.49 -13.90
N LEU A 108 5.14 1.45 -14.06
CA LEU A 108 6.52 1.56 -14.53
C LEU A 108 6.80 0.54 -15.64
N LEU A 109 7.54 0.96 -16.66
CA LEU A 109 8.01 0.07 -17.72
C LEU A 109 9.38 -0.50 -17.38
N LYS A 110 9.54 -1.80 -17.60
CA LYS A 110 10.84 -2.47 -17.57
C LYS A 110 11.71 -2.02 -18.74
N ASN A 111 13.00 -1.95 -18.50
CA ASN A 111 14.00 -1.71 -19.53
C ASN A 111 14.10 -2.91 -20.49
N LYS A 112 14.85 -2.73 -21.60
CA LYS A 112 15.05 -3.78 -22.61
C LYS A 112 15.66 -5.07 -22.04
N GLU A 113 16.40 -4.96 -20.94
CA GLU A 113 17.01 -6.08 -20.21
C GLU A 113 16.05 -6.76 -19.22
N GLY A 114 14.82 -6.28 -19.07
CA GLY A 114 13.86 -6.79 -18.09
C GLY A 114 14.10 -6.31 -16.66
N SER A 115 15.10 -5.46 -16.45
CA SER A 115 15.35 -4.75 -15.20
C SER A 115 14.44 -3.53 -15.06
N TYR A 116 14.24 -3.11 -13.82
CA TYR A 116 13.59 -1.86 -13.46
C TYR A 116 14.24 -1.37 -12.17
N ASP A 117 14.54 -0.08 -12.10
CA ASP A 117 15.25 0.49 -10.96
C ASP A 117 14.23 0.90 -9.90
N LEU A 118 14.13 0.09 -8.85
CA LEU A 118 13.46 0.49 -7.62
C LEU A 118 14.51 0.91 -6.58
N PRO A 119 14.58 2.21 -6.25
CA PRO A 119 15.44 2.67 -5.16
C PRO A 119 14.87 2.16 -3.84
N VAL A 120 15.48 1.08 -3.32
CA VAL A 120 15.03 0.40 -2.09
C VAL A 120 14.89 1.38 -0.91
N GLN A 121 15.79 2.35 -0.84
CA GLN A 121 15.81 3.40 0.17
C GLN A 121 14.59 4.33 0.07
N ASP A 122 14.11 4.64 -1.13
CA ASP A 122 12.95 5.53 -1.30
C ASP A 122 11.64 4.90 -0.81
N PHE A 123 11.57 3.57 -0.73
CA PHE A 123 10.47 2.89 -0.05
C PHE A 123 10.44 3.20 1.43
N MET A 124 11.61 3.31 2.07
CA MET A 124 11.71 3.58 3.50
C MET A 124 11.40 5.04 3.83
N TYR A 125 11.48 5.95 2.86
CA TYR A 125 11.00 7.32 3.00
C TYR A 125 9.49 7.48 2.81
N SER A 126 8.83 6.48 2.20
CA SER A 126 7.37 6.52 2.07
C SER A 126 6.71 6.43 3.43
N LYS A 127 5.53 7.03 3.58
CA LYS A 127 4.78 6.98 4.84
C LYS A 127 4.22 5.58 5.14
N PHE A 128 3.91 4.83 4.10
CA PHE A 128 3.23 3.55 4.17
C PHE A 128 3.99 2.50 3.35
N PRO A 129 3.88 1.20 3.71
CA PRO A 129 4.42 0.13 2.89
C PRO A 129 3.77 0.14 1.49
N SER A 130 4.48 -0.37 0.50
CA SER A 130 4.03 -0.44 -0.88
C SER A 130 3.89 -1.87 -1.38
N THR A 131 2.92 -2.11 -2.23
CA THR A 131 2.80 -3.35 -3.02
C THR A 131 3.56 -3.21 -4.34
N ILE A 132 4.29 -4.25 -4.75
CA ILE A 132 4.99 -4.34 -6.02
C ILE A 132 4.38 -5.48 -6.83
N ILE A 133 3.90 -5.18 -8.02
CA ILE A 133 3.16 -6.10 -8.88
C ILE A 133 3.93 -6.25 -10.19
N ASP A 134 4.54 -7.41 -10.40
CA ASP A 134 5.16 -7.76 -11.68
C ASP A 134 4.13 -8.47 -12.56
N VAL A 135 3.57 -7.75 -13.53
CA VAL A 135 2.49 -8.25 -14.41
C VAL A 135 2.97 -9.40 -15.29
N GLN A 136 4.25 -9.44 -15.64
CA GLN A 136 4.81 -10.48 -16.50
C GLN A 136 5.11 -11.75 -15.71
N LYS A 137 5.72 -11.61 -14.53
CA LYS A 137 6.02 -12.76 -13.64
C LYS A 137 4.80 -13.22 -12.85
N ARG A 138 3.70 -12.46 -12.88
CA ARG A 138 2.49 -12.65 -12.07
C ARG A 138 2.82 -12.77 -10.58
N ASN A 139 3.72 -11.91 -10.13
CA ASN A 139 4.20 -11.91 -8.75
C ASN A 139 3.74 -10.64 -8.05
N VAL A 140 3.25 -10.79 -6.82
CA VAL A 140 2.85 -9.70 -5.94
C VAL A 140 3.70 -9.76 -4.67
N GLN A 141 4.41 -8.68 -4.38
CA GLN A 141 5.27 -8.54 -3.20
C GLN A 141 4.87 -7.29 -2.41
N GLN A 142 5.25 -7.23 -1.14
CA GLN A 142 5.07 -6.07 -0.26
C GLN A 142 6.43 -5.63 0.29
N THR A 143 6.63 -4.32 0.50
CA THR A 143 7.92 -3.81 0.99
C THR A 143 8.21 -4.18 2.44
N SER A 144 7.20 -4.10 3.29
CA SER A 144 7.33 -4.35 4.72
C SER A 144 5.95 -4.52 5.33
N SER A 145 5.86 -5.13 6.50
CA SER A 145 4.60 -5.14 7.23
C SER A 145 4.26 -3.73 7.75
N LEU A 146 2.97 -3.47 7.97
CA LEU A 146 2.48 -2.23 8.57
C LEU A 146 3.16 -1.90 9.92
N VAL A 147 3.46 -2.91 10.72
CA VAL A 147 4.05 -2.73 12.05
C VAL A 147 5.54 -2.38 11.96
N GLU A 148 6.24 -2.97 10.99
CA GLU A 148 7.69 -2.82 10.85
C GLU A 148 8.05 -1.57 10.06
N HIS A 149 7.20 -1.13 9.13
CA HIS A 149 7.49 -0.04 8.20
C HIS A 149 7.91 1.27 8.91
N PRO A 150 7.15 1.81 9.89
CA PRO A 150 7.54 3.04 10.56
C PRO A 150 8.86 2.89 11.34
N ARG A 151 9.11 1.69 11.90
CA ARG A 151 10.35 1.40 12.63
C ARG A 151 11.55 1.34 11.68
N GLN A 152 11.40 0.69 10.53
CA GLN A 152 12.44 0.61 9.51
C GLN A 152 12.75 1.99 8.91
N SER A 153 11.70 2.76 8.57
CA SER A 153 11.82 4.15 8.12
C SER A 153 12.60 5.02 9.11
N TYR A 154 12.26 4.93 10.40
CA TYR A 154 12.98 5.64 11.45
C TYR A 154 14.44 5.22 11.55
N MET A 155 14.73 3.92 11.50
CA MET A 155 16.11 3.42 11.55
C MET A 155 16.96 3.92 10.38
N VAL A 156 16.42 3.87 9.16
CA VAL A 156 17.10 4.37 7.96
C VAL A 156 17.40 5.86 8.08
N ALA A 157 16.43 6.66 8.54
CA ALA A 157 16.64 8.09 8.76
C ALA A 157 17.70 8.37 9.84
N VAL A 158 17.71 7.63 10.95
CA VAL A 158 18.73 7.77 12.00
C VAL A 158 20.12 7.36 11.50
N GLU A 159 20.20 6.30 10.72
CA GLU A 159 21.47 5.83 10.14
C GLU A 159 22.04 6.86 9.16
N GLU A 160 21.23 7.41 8.27
CA GLU A 160 21.64 8.49 7.35
C GLU A 160 22.11 9.74 8.09
N LEU A 161 21.39 10.15 9.15
CA LEU A 161 21.81 11.27 9.99
C LEU A 161 23.14 10.98 10.69
N SER A 162 23.35 9.75 11.15
CA SER A 162 24.60 9.30 11.75
C SER A 162 25.76 9.31 10.75
N GLN A 163 25.52 8.85 9.52
CA GLN A 163 26.49 8.89 8.42
C GLN A 163 26.90 10.32 8.06
N LEU A 164 25.92 11.23 7.99
CA LEU A 164 26.15 12.66 7.77
C LEU A 164 26.95 13.29 8.92
N TYR A 165 26.72 12.84 10.16
CA TYR A 165 27.45 13.34 11.33
C TYR A 165 28.89 12.82 11.41
N HIS A 166 29.12 11.56 11.00
CA HIS A 166 30.43 10.89 11.09
C HIS A 166 31.25 10.90 9.80
N ASP A 167 30.73 11.48 8.72
CA ASP A 167 31.37 11.55 7.39
C ASP A 167 31.80 10.16 6.86
N LYS A 168 31.00 9.13 7.19
CA LYS A 168 31.21 7.73 6.78
C LYS A 168 30.15 7.32 5.77
N ALA A 169 30.58 7.01 4.55
CA ALA A 169 29.74 6.40 3.53
C ALA A 169 29.74 4.87 3.69
N GLU A 170 29.07 4.36 4.73
CA GLU A 170 28.77 2.93 4.81
C GLU A 170 27.38 2.66 4.20
N ALA A 171 27.26 1.58 3.42
CA ALA A 171 26.01 1.24 2.78
C ALA A 171 25.01 0.71 3.82
N CYS A 172 23.82 1.32 3.89
CA CYS A 172 22.73 0.83 4.73
C CYS A 172 22.35 -0.60 4.30
N SER A 173 22.57 -1.57 5.18
CA SER A 173 22.23 -2.97 4.93
C SER A 173 20.74 -3.19 5.19
N ILE A 174 19.91 -2.81 4.22
CA ILE A 174 18.47 -3.01 4.33
C ILE A 174 18.16 -4.48 4.05
N ALA A 175 18.13 -5.30 5.10
CA ALA A 175 17.79 -6.72 5.01
C ALA A 175 16.34 -6.92 4.51
N ALA A 176 16.20 -7.70 3.43
CA ALA A 176 14.96 -8.23 2.86
C ALA A 176 13.74 -7.27 2.86
N VAL A 177 13.79 -6.25 1.99
CA VAL A 177 12.69 -5.29 1.77
C VAL A 177 11.51 -5.89 1.02
N TYR A 178 11.48 -7.18 0.73
CA TYR A 178 10.36 -7.75 -0.02
C TYR A 178 9.83 -9.00 0.67
N GLN A 179 8.56 -8.95 1.03
CA GLN A 179 7.80 -10.05 1.60
C GLN A 179 6.77 -10.54 0.57
N SER A 180 6.46 -11.83 0.59
CA SER A 180 5.39 -12.37 -0.23
C SER A 180 4.05 -11.78 0.19
N ALA A 181 3.20 -11.43 -0.78
CA ALA A 181 1.85 -10.93 -0.52
C ALA A 181 0.81 -12.06 -0.37
N ASP A 182 1.24 -13.30 -0.19
CA ASP A 182 0.36 -14.47 0.02
C ASP A 182 -0.19 -14.48 1.46
N ILE A 183 -1.08 -13.54 1.74
CA ILE A 183 -1.77 -13.40 3.01
C ILE A 183 -3.22 -13.83 2.79
N PRO A 184 -3.73 -14.83 3.54
CA PRO A 184 -5.09 -15.29 3.37
C PRO A 184 -6.08 -14.16 3.67
N GLU A 185 -7.10 -14.04 2.84
CA GLU A 185 -8.14 -13.02 2.91
C GLU A 185 -9.45 -13.58 2.33
N THR A 186 -10.58 -13.01 2.74
CA THR A 186 -11.90 -13.46 2.26
C THR A 186 -12.71 -12.35 1.61
N LEU A 187 -12.40 -11.08 1.91
CA LEU A 187 -13.17 -9.94 1.41
C LEU A 187 -13.10 -9.79 -0.11
N ILE A 188 -11.90 -9.85 -0.68
CA ILE A 188 -11.65 -9.70 -2.10
C ILE A 188 -12.05 -10.96 -2.84
N LYS A 189 -11.77 -12.15 -2.29
CA LYS A 189 -12.32 -13.40 -2.82
C LYS A 189 -13.83 -13.34 -2.99
N THR A 190 -14.56 -13.01 -1.92
CA THR A 190 -16.03 -12.93 -1.92
C THR A 190 -16.50 -11.87 -2.91
N LEU A 191 -15.88 -10.69 -2.90
CA LEU A 191 -16.17 -9.61 -3.84
C LEU A 191 -16.06 -10.10 -5.29
N LEU A 192 -14.94 -10.74 -5.66
CA LEU A 192 -14.71 -11.21 -7.02
C LEU A 192 -15.70 -12.31 -7.38
N ASP A 193 -15.94 -13.29 -6.51
CA ASP A 193 -16.89 -14.38 -6.74
C ASP A 193 -18.32 -13.85 -6.98
N GLU A 194 -18.73 -12.81 -6.27
CA GLU A 194 -20.03 -12.16 -6.46
C GLU A 194 -20.07 -11.28 -7.70
N LEU A 195 -19.00 -10.51 -7.96
CA LEU A 195 -18.90 -9.63 -9.12
C LEU A 195 -19.01 -10.40 -10.44
N HIS A 196 -18.42 -11.60 -10.53
CA HIS A 196 -18.48 -12.44 -11.73
C HIS A 196 -19.90 -12.92 -12.05
N LYS A 197 -20.79 -13.02 -11.05
CA LYS A 197 -22.20 -13.38 -11.23
C LYS A 197 -23.04 -12.23 -11.79
N LEU A 198 -22.53 -11.00 -11.70
CA LEU A 198 -23.24 -9.80 -12.15
C LEU A 198 -23.06 -9.55 -13.65
N PRO A 199 -24.12 -9.05 -14.33
CA PRO A 199 -24.02 -8.66 -15.73
C PRO A 199 -23.04 -7.50 -15.90
N VAL A 200 -22.32 -7.52 -17.01
CA VAL A 200 -21.24 -6.57 -17.35
C VAL A 200 -21.81 -5.26 -17.88
N GLN A 201 -22.97 -5.36 -18.54
CA GLN A 201 -23.70 -4.25 -19.11
C GLN A 201 -24.47 -3.54 -17.98
N SER A 202 -24.77 -2.24 -18.14
CA SER A 202 -25.59 -1.39 -17.25
C SER A 202 -24.95 -0.78 -16.00
N GLY A 203 -23.62 -0.82 -15.84
CA GLY A 203 -22.96 -0.10 -14.74
C GLY A 203 -23.09 -0.77 -13.36
N ILE A 204 -23.70 -1.97 -13.31
CA ILE A 204 -24.00 -2.68 -12.06
C ILE A 204 -22.72 -3.10 -11.34
N ARG A 205 -21.70 -3.54 -12.09
CA ARG A 205 -20.40 -3.95 -11.53
C ARG A 205 -19.68 -2.75 -10.90
N GLU A 206 -19.71 -1.59 -11.53
CA GLU A 206 -19.17 -0.33 -10.97
C GLU A 206 -19.89 0.04 -9.68
N ALA A 207 -21.23 0.00 -9.67
CA ALA A 207 -22.03 0.29 -8.48
C ALA A 207 -21.75 -0.71 -7.36
N PHE A 208 -21.52 -1.98 -7.69
CA PHE A 208 -21.18 -3.03 -6.74
C PHE A 208 -19.80 -2.83 -6.11
N ILE A 209 -18.78 -2.45 -6.91
CA ILE A 209 -17.45 -2.12 -6.40
C ILE A 209 -17.51 -0.86 -5.53
N ALA A 210 -18.25 0.16 -5.94
CA ALA A 210 -18.46 1.37 -5.13
C ALA A 210 -19.16 1.04 -3.79
N HIS A 211 -20.15 0.15 -3.81
CA HIS A 211 -20.80 -0.36 -2.61
C HIS A 211 -19.80 -1.07 -1.68
N PHE A 212 -18.95 -1.94 -2.22
CA PHE A 212 -17.88 -2.59 -1.47
C PHE A 212 -16.93 -1.58 -0.81
N MET A 213 -16.50 -0.54 -1.55
CA MET A 213 -15.64 0.51 -1.00
C MET A 213 -16.32 1.28 0.15
N HIS A 214 -17.62 1.56 0.04
CA HIS A 214 -18.38 2.16 1.15
C HIS A 214 -18.50 1.22 2.35
N LEU A 215 -18.68 -0.08 2.11
CA LEU A 215 -18.72 -1.08 3.19
C LEU A 215 -17.37 -1.17 3.92
N LEU A 216 -16.25 -1.15 3.20
CA LEU A 216 -14.91 -1.10 3.79
C LEU A 216 -14.75 0.12 4.70
N GLN A 217 -15.14 1.31 4.24
CA GLN A 217 -15.09 2.53 5.04
C GLN A 217 -15.95 2.44 6.31
N ARG A 218 -17.15 1.86 6.22
CA ARG A 218 -18.03 1.66 7.39
C ARG A 218 -17.41 0.69 8.39
N ARG A 219 -16.86 -0.44 7.93
CA ARG A 219 -16.15 -1.40 8.81
C ARG A 219 -14.94 -0.77 9.48
N ALA A 220 -14.16 0.03 8.74
CA ALA A 220 -13.04 0.79 9.27
C ALA A 220 -13.48 1.81 10.34
N LEU A 221 -14.58 2.54 10.11
CA LEU A 221 -15.15 3.44 11.10
C LEU A 221 -15.62 2.70 12.35
N THR A 222 -16.24 1.53 12.22
CA THR A 222 -16.60 0.67 13.35
C THR A 222 -15.37 0.27 14.16
N MET A 223 -14.26 -0.12 13.51
CA MET A 223 -12.99 -0.42 14.19
C MET A 223 -12.46 0.81 14.94
N ILE A 224 -12.46 1.99 14.32
CA ILE A 224 -12.04 3.24 14.96
C ILE A 224 -12.87 3.50 16.22
N LYS A 225 -14.21 3.41 16.12
CA LYS A 225 -15.11 3.64 17.25
C LYS A 225 -14.93 2.62 18.37
N TYR A 226 -14.75 1.35 18.01
CA TYR A 226 -14.46 0.29 18.96
C TYR A 226 -13.19 0.61 19.76
N VAL A 227 -12.09 0.93 19.07
CA VAL A 227 -10.81 1.28 19.72
C VAL A 227 -10.96 2.55 20.56
N GLU A 228 -11.62 3.60 20.07
CA GLU A 228 -11.85 4.84 20.82
C GLU A 228 -12.57 4.60 22.15
N VAL A 229 -13.57 3.72 22.17
CA VAL A 229 -14.34 3.41 23.37
C VAL A 229 -13.50 2.58 24.34
N GLU A 230 -12.91 1.47 23.89
CA GLU A 230 -12.17 0.55 24.76
C GLU A 230 -10.91 1.20 25.36
N THR A 231 -10.25 2.11 24.63
CA THR A 231 -9.01 2.77 25.04
C THR A 231 -9.22 4.15 25.68
N GLN A 232 -10.47 4.61 25.83
CA GLN A 232 -10.78 6.00 26.20
C GLN A 232 -10.02 7.02 25.32
N LYS A 233 -10.09 6.84 23.99
CA LYS A 233 -9.38 7.62 22.98
C LYS A 233 -7.85 7.57 23.13
N GLY A 234 -7.30 6.38 23.41
CA GLY A 234 -5.86 6.14 23.53
C GLY A 234 -5.25 6.47 24.90
N ARG A 235 -6.07 6.81 25.91
CA ARG A 235 -5.60 7.06 27.28
C ARG A 235 -5.29 5.76 28.04
N GLN A 236 -5.93 4.66 27.65
CA GLN A 236 -5.77 3.35 28.25
C GLN A 236 -5.41 2.32 27.17
N PRO A 237 -4.71 1.23 27.52
CA PRO A 237 -4.49 0.12 26.60
C PRO A 237 -5.81 -0.54 26.17
N LEU A 238 -5.76 -1.30 25.08
CA LEU A 238 -6.92 -1.98 24.53
C LEU A 238 -7.35 -3.14 25.44
N LYS A 239 -8.51 -3.00 26.09
CA LYS A 239 -9.06 -4.04 26.96
C LYS A 239 -9.34 -5.33 26.16
N GLY A 240 -8.79 -6.45 26.61
CA GLY A 240 -8.90 -7.75 25.92
C GLY A 240 -8.00 -7.90 24.69
N GLY A 241 -7.20 -6.89 24.36
CA GLY A 241 -6.20 -6.90 23.29
C GLY A 241 -6.80 -7.08 21.89
N LEU A 242 -5.89 -7.30 20.92
CA LEU A 242 -6.25 -7.46 19.50
C LEU A 242 -7.18 -8.65 19.24
N LYS A 243 -7.04 -9.73 20.01
CA LYS A 243 -7.86 -10.95 19.83
C LYS A 243 -9.35 -10.66 20.02
N LYS A 244 -9.71 -9.96 21.09
CA LYS A 244 -11.09 -9.56 21.37
C LYS A 244 -11.64 -8.65 20.27
N LEU A 245 -10.86 -7.65 19.85
CA LEU A 245 -11.23 -6.76 18.75
C LEU A 245 -11.51 -7.54 17.45
N CYS A 246 -10.62 -8.46 17.08
CA CYS A 246 -10.80 -9.29 15.88
C CYS A 246 -12.05 -10.17 15.99
N GLN A 247 -12.32 -10.75 17.16
CA GLN A 247 -13.52 -11.55 17.40
C GLN A 247 -14.80 -10.71 17.28
N ASP A 248 -14.86 -9.58 17.99
CA ASP A 248 -16.05 -8.73 18.07
C ASP A 248 -16.40 -8.07 16.71
N LEU A 249 -15.39 -7.81 15.88
CA LEU A 249 -15.55 -7.21 14.54
C LEU A 249 -15.61 -8.24 13.40
N ASN A 250 -15.59 -9.54 13.73
CA ASN A 250 -15.56 -10.64 12.78
C ASN A 250 -14.43 -10.49 11.73
N LEU A 251 -13.20 -10.32 12.24
CA LEU A 251 -11.95 -10.18 11.51
C LEU A 251 -11.00 -11.33 11.90
N SER A 252 -11.45 -12.56 11.69
CA SER A 252 -10.69 -13.77 12.01
C SER A 252 -9.51 -14.01 11.08
N THR A 253 -9.62 -13.55 9.83
CA THR A 253 -8.59 -13.70 8.79
C THR A 253 -7.61 -12.52 8.82
N ASP A 254 -6.31 -12.81 8.80
CA ASP A 254 -5.25 -11.79 8.92
C ASP A 254 -5.31 -10.76 7.78
N GLY A 255 -5.56 -11.18 6.54
CA GLY A 255 -5.68 -10.27 5.41
C GLY A 255 -6.87 -9.32 5.53
N ASP A 256 -8.03 -9.83 5.97
CA ASP A 256 -9.22 -8.99 6.17
C ASP A 256 -8.99 -7.97 7.28
N PHE A 257 -8.35 -8.38 8.37
CA PHE A 257 -7.92 -7.48 9.43
C PHE A 257 -7.00 -6.38 8.91
N ARG A 258 -5.97 -6.73 8.11
CA ARG A 258 -5.02 -5.76 7.53
C ARG A 258 -5.71 -4.78 6.58
N ILE A 259 -6.63 -5.23 5.72
CA ILE A 259 -7.40 -4.36 4.82
C ILE A 259 -8.21 -3.33 5.62
N ILE A 260 -8.93 -3.79 6.64
CA ILE A 260 -9.75 -2.89 7.48
C ILE A 260 -8.86 -1.94 8.29
N LEU A 261 -7.75 -2.44 8.85
CA LEU A 261 -6.81 -1.62 9.61
C LEU A 261 -6.15 -0.54 8.74
N ALA A 262 -5.70 -0.90 7.53
CA ALA A 262 -5.12 0.07 6.58
C ALA A 262 -6.14 1.15 6.20
N THR A 263 -7.39 0.76 5.97
CA THR A 263 -8.49 1.71 5.69
C THR A 263 -8.76 2.60 6.91
N ALA A 264 -8.76 2.04 8.12
CA ALA A 264 -9.01 2.78 9.36
C ALA A 264 -7.90 3.79 9.67
N GLU A 265 -6.64 3.41 9.49
CA GLU A 265 -5.48 4.29 9.66
C GLU A 265 -5.46 5.42 8.63
N LYS A 266 -5.91 5.17 7.38
CA LYS A 266 -6.11 6.23 6.38
C LYS A 266 -7.17 7.25 6.80
N LEU A 267 -8.27 6.79 7.40
CA LEU A 267 -9.36 7.65 7.87
C LEU A 267 -9.00 8.40 9.16
N LYS A 268 -8.24 7.75 10.06
CA LYS A 268 -7.79 8.31 11.32
C LYS A 268 -6.38 7.82 11.65
N PRO A 269 -5.35 8.62 11.31
CA PRO A 269 -3.96 8.27 11.60
C PRO A 269 -3.68 8.10 13.10
N GLY A 270 -2.73 7.22 13.43
CA GLY A 270 -2.30 6.90 14.79
C GLY A 270 -3.03 5.72 15.43
N LEU A 271 -3.93 5.04 14.70
CA LEU A 271 -4.63 3.86 15.19
C LEU A 271 -3.66 2.68 15.36
N CYS A 272 -2.76 2.49 14.38
CA CYS A 272 -1.73 1.47 14.41
C CYS A 272 -0.82 1.64 15.64
N ASP A 273 -0.40 2.87 15.94
CA ASP A 273 0.42 3.15 17.12
C ASP A 273 -0.31 2.78 18.41
N ILE A 274 -1.59 3.09 18.55
CA ILE A 274 -2.39 2.72 19.73
C ILE A 274 -2.47 1.19 19.88
N LEU A 275 -2.74 0.49 18.78
CA LEU A 275 -2.92 -0.97 18.77
C LEU A 275 -1.62 -1.73 19.03
N TYR A 276 -0.49 -1.23 18.56
CA TYR A 276 0.81 -1.89 18.68
C TYR A 276 1.71 -1.30 19.78
N ARG A 277 1.23 -0.29 20.54
CA ARG A 277 1.96 0.33 21.66
C ARG A 277 2.40 -0.69 22.72
N GLU A 278 1.60 -1.73 22.95
CA GLU A 278 1.89 -2.79 23.94
C GLU A 278 3.16 -3.58 23.63
N LYS A 279 3.58 -3.66 22.36
CA LYS A 279 4.85 -4.32 21.98
C LYS A 279 6.08 -3.43 22.16
N ARG A 280 5.92 -2.11 22.29
CA ARG A 280 7.05 -1.17 22.48
C ARG A 280 7.53 -1.13 23.94
N HIS A 281 6.63 -1.22 24.90
CA HIS A 281 7.01 -1.15 26.32
C HIS A 281 7.77 -2.37 26.85
N VAL A 282 7.75 -3.54 26.21
CA VAL A 282 8.50 -4.71 26.73
C VAL A 282 9.95 -4.75 26.22
N ALA A 283 10.24 -4.17 25.05
CA ALA A 283 11.60 -4.17 24.48
C ALA A 283 12.51 -3.10 25.11
N ASP A 284 11.95 -1.95 25.49
CA ASP A 284 12.74 -0.82 26.00
C ASP A 284 13.14 -0.95 27.48
N TYR A 285 12.48 -1.84 28.25
CA TYR A 285 12.87 -2.13 29.64
C TYR A 285 13.89 -3.27 29.77
N LEU A 286 14.00 -4.16 28.77
CA LEU A 286 14.96 -5.27 28.80
C LEU A 286 16.34 -4.90 28.24
N THR A 287 16.47 -3.74 27.59
CA THR A 287 17.76 -3.20 27.12
C THR A 287 18.38 -2.18 28.09
N ASN A 288 17.59 -1.56 28.98
CA ASN A 288 18.06 -0.53 29.91
C ASN A 288 18.23 -0.98 31.37
N SER A 289 18.21 -2.30 31.64
CA SER A 289 18.42 -2.85 32.99
C SER A 289 19.66 -3.75 33.11
N GLY A 290 20.56 -3.72 32.12
CA GLY A 290 21.74 -4.58 32.04
C GLY A 290 23.10 -3.94 32.30
N GLU A 291 23.22 -2.62 32.53
CA GLU A 291 24.51 -1.97 32.78
C GLU A 291 24.40 -0.88 33.86
N ILE A 292 24.19 -1.30 35.11
CA ILE A 292 24.69 -0.57 36.29
C ILE A 292 25.21 -1.62 37.26
N PHE A 293 26.52 -1.90 37.17
CA PHE A 293 27.52 -2.08 38.24
C PHE A 293 28.78 -2.74 37.66
#